data_AF-A0A535IC15-F1
#
_entry.id   AF-A0A535IC15-F1
#
_cell.length_a   1.000
_cell.length_b   1.000
_cell.length_c   1.000
_cell.angle_alpha   90.00
_cell.angle_beta   90.00
_cell.angle_gamma   90.00
#
_symmetry.space_group_name_H-M   'P 1'
#
loop_
_entity.id
_entity.type
_entity.pdbx_description
1 polymer ?
#
loop_
_entity_poly.entity_id
_entity_poly.type
_entity_poly.pdbx_seq_one_letter_code
_entity_poly.pdbx_strand_id
1 'polypeptide(L)'
;MAFQKRMRFWSIKPFGPRSSTEIRMAMFILAWRQKFQLRRMATLNADDVNFTWKLWVNPKFGAYSTAGYNAIKSADVSADKLSITFHLSSAYEPFVALWTDGGLAPLPAHHFASMSPDSILKSPDNLKPSVVSGPFSVSESVVHDHFTLVRNPKYYLASQGFPYLDKIVFRFVTDANTILKDLQAGSIDASWFLDVQKTPAYQALSNYTLTRTATSAGFEAIWINEKNPILKDVTIRKALAMAIDHNALIQTARRGAATPLCTDHPSGIVPGYQADAPCPKFDPAAANTLLDQAGWVKGADGVRAKNGQRLEFQYSTTANNAWRAADELILQQNFKAIGVKINIQNYPAGTFFGNILPQGDPNKYQLAEFEQTYTYDGDDSTNIQCNQIPTAANNYGGG
;
A
#
# COMPACT_ATOMS: atom_id res chain seq x y z
N MET A 1 -35.31 -2.61 -22.37
CA MET A 1 -34.43 -1.76 -21.53
C MET A 1 -34.59 -2.18 -20.07
N ALA A 2 -33.75 -3.12 -19.60
CA ALA A 2 -33.85 -3.66 -18.24
C ALA A 2 -32.74 -3.05 -17.37
N PHE A 3 -33.16 -2.39 -16.30
CA PHE A 3 -32.32 -1.72 -15.31
C PHE A 3 -31.29 -2.67 -14.67
N GLN A 4 -30.01 -2.39 -14.85
CA GLN A 4 -28.93 -2.94 -14.02
C GLN A 4 -29.10 -2.47 -12.57
N LYS A 5 -29.54 -3.36 -11.67
CA LYS A 5 -29.45 -3.14 -10.22
C LYS A 5 -28.08 -3.61 -9.73
N ARG A 6 -27.16 -2.68 -9.49
CA ARG A 6 -25.86 -2.95 -8.85
C ARG A 6 -26.08 -3.26 -7.37
N MET A 7 -25.72 -4.47 -6.94
CA MET A 7 -25.61 -4.87 -5.53
C MET A 7 -24.36 -4.21 -4.94
N ARG A 8 -24.51 -3.41 -3.87
CA ARG A 8 -23.39 -2.79 -3.16
C ARG A 8 -23.25 -3.40 -1.78
N PHE A 9 -22.02 -3.75 -1.41
CA PHE A 9 -21.61 -4.24 -0.09
C PHE A 9 -21.89 -3.18 1.00
N TRP A 10 -21.89 -1.89 0.60
CA TRP A 10 -22.18 -0.72 1.42
C TRP A 10 -22.89 0.33 0.55
N SER A 11 -23.95 0.97 1.05
CA SER A 11 -24.44 2.22 0.45
C SER A 11 -24.32 3.30 1.51
N ILE A 12 -23.18 3.99 1.47
CA ILE A 12 -22.94 5.20 2.24
C ILE A 12 -23.47 6.33 1.37
N LYS A 13 -24.54 6.98 1.81
CA LYS A 13 -25.07 8.18 1.17
C LYS A 13 -24.72 9.35 2.08
N PRO A 14 -23.84 10.28 1.67
CA PRO A 14 -23.81 11.57 2.33
C PRO A 14 -25.19 12.22 2.14
N PHE A 15 -25.94 12.40 3.22
CA PHE A 15 -27.11 13.26 3.21
C PHE A 15 -26.62 14.67 3.55
N GLY A 16 -26.11 15.39 2.54
CA GLY A 16 -25.60 16.76 2.70
C GLY A 16 -24.59 17.16 1.62
N PRO A 17 -24.28 18.47 1.47
CA PRO A 17 -23.19 18.93 0.61
C PRO A 17 -21.85 18.31 1.05
N ARG A 18 -20.83 18.28 0.15
CA ARG A 18 -19.48 17.70 0.35
C ARG A 18 -18.67 18.24 1.56
N SER A 19 -19.29 19.04 2.43
CA SER A 19 -18.73 19.67 3.62
C SER A 19 -19.45 19.24 4.93
N SER A 20 -20.22 18.14 4.93
CA SER A 20 -20.97 17.72 6.12
C SER A 20 -20.08 17.04 7.16
N THR A 21 -20.18 17.49 8.41
CA THR A 21 -19.55 16.85 9.59
C THR A 21 -20.34 15.65 10.12
N GLU A 22 -21.48 15.34 9.51
CA GLU A 22 -22.30 14.18 9.83
C GLU A 22 -22.29 13.22 8.64
N ILE A 23 -21.92 11.96 8.88
CA ILE A 23 -21.87 10.93 7.85
C ILE A 23 -22.65 9.71 8.32
N ARG A 24 -23.70 9.39 7.58
CA ARG A 24 -24.53 8.21 7.86
C ARG A 24 -24.13 7.04 6.97
N MET A 25 -23.79 5.93 7.61
CA MET A 25 -23.48 4.67 6.94
C MET A 25 -24.60 3.67 7.17
N ALA A 26 -25.18 3.16 6.08
CA ALA A 26 -26.14 2.08 6.15
C ALA A 26 -25.46 0.77 5.70
N MET A 27 -25.48 -0.24 6.57
CA MET A 27 -25.05 -1.58 6.21
C MET A 27 -26.21 -2.28 5.50
N PHE A 28 -26.15 -2.34 4.17
CA PHE A 28 -27.12 -3.10 3.39
C PHE A 28 -26.70 -4.57 3.36
N ILE A 29 -27.09 -5.33 4.39
CA ILE A 29 -27.34 -6.76 4.16
C ILE A 29 -28.64 -6.79 3.37
N LEU A 30 -28.55 -7.03 2.06
CA LEU A 30 -29.69 -7.14 1.16
C LEU A 30 -30.48 -8.43 1.46
N ALA A 31 -31.15 -8.47 2.61
CA ALA A 31 -32.24 -9.38 2.86
C ALA A 31 -33.46 -8.77 2.17
N TRP A 32 -33.74 -9.21 0.95
CA TRP A 32 -35.03 -8.97 0.33
C TRP A 32 -36.12 -9.43 1.32
N ARG A 33 -37.09 -8.56 1.58
CA ARG A 33 -38.26 -8.83 2.42
C ARG A 33 -38.98 -10.08 1.92
N GLN A 34 -38.63 -11.25 2.43
CA GLN A 34 -39.50 -12.41 2.54
C GLN A 34 -38.89 -13.39 3.55
N LYS A 35 -39.52 -13.43 4.74
CA LYS A 35 -39.54 -14.51 5.72
C LYS A 35 -38.44 -15.58 5.56
N PHE A 36 -37.25 -15.33 6.07
CA PHE A 36 -36.36 -16.40 6.49
C PHE A 36 -35.81 -16.07 7.87
N GLN A 37 -36.11 -16.94 8.83
CA GLN A 37 -35.61 -16.89 10.19
C GLN A 37 -34.08 -17.00 10.15
N LEU A 38 -33.39 -15.88 10.39
CA LEU A 38 -31.97 -15.87 10.67
C LEU A 38 -31.75 -16.56 12.02
N ARG A 39 -31.30 -17.82 11.97
CA ARG A 39 -30.73 -18.48 13.14
C ARG A 39 -29.53 -17.67 13.62
N ARG A 40 -29.49 -17.44 14.93
CA ARG A 40 -28.43 -16.76 15.69
C ARG A 40 -27.05 -17.34 15.36
N MET A 41 -26.36 -16.75 14.40
CA MET A 41 -24.91 -16.75 14.28
C MET A 41 -24.49 -15.29 14.33
N ALA A 42 -23.35 -14.98 14.96
CA ALA A 42 -22.88 -13.61 15.09
C ALA A 42 -22.69 -12.98 13.70
N THR A 43 -23.69 -12.24 13.26
CA THR A 43 -23.72 -11.53 11.99
C THR A 43 -22.98 -10.21 12.16
N LEU A 44 -22.09 -9.91 11.21
CA LEU A 44 -21.49 -8.59 11.06
C LEU A 44 -22.59 -7.51 11.15
N ASN A 45 -22.44 -6.57 12.07
CA ASN A 45 -23.42 -5.50 12.33
C ASN A 45 -22.74 -4.18 12.76
N ALA A 46 -23.54 -3.15 13.02
CA ALA A 46 -23.04 -1.82 13.35
C ALA A 46 -22.21 -1.76 14.66
N ASP A 47 -22.38 -2.69 15.59
CA ASP A 47 -21.54 -2.78 16.79
C ASP A 47 -20.09 -3.15 16.43
N ASP A 48 -19.87 -3.99 15.42
CA ASP A 48 -18.53 -4.36 14.94
C ASP A 48 -17.82 -3.15 14.35
N VAL A 49 -18.54 -2.34 13.56
CA VAL A 49 -18.04 -1.08 13.00
C VAL A 49 -17.70 -0.09 14.12
N ASN A 50 -18.61 0.09 15.10
CA ASN A 50 -18.42 0.97 16.24
C ASN A 50 -17.24 0.54 17.14
N PHE A 51 -17.05 -0.77 17.33
CA PHE A 51 -15.91 -1.32 18.04
C PHE A 51 -14.61 -1.06 17.29
N THR A 52 -14.61 -1.28 15.98
CA THR A 52 -13.40 -1.21 15.14
C THR A 52 -12.77 0.17 15.15
N TRP A 53 -13.52 1.25 14.87
CA TRP A 53 -12.90 2.58 14.85
C TRP A 53 -12.34 2.98 16.23
N LYS A 54 -13.02 2.60 17.32
CA LYS A 54 -12.55 2.85 18.70
C LYS A 54 -11.26 2.11 19.01
N LEU A 55 -11.15 0.87 18.52
CA LEU A 55 -9.93 0.09 18.65
C LEU A 55 -8.80 0.74 17.86
N TRP A 56 -9.07 1.17 16.64
CA TRP A 56 -8.09 1.77 15.73
C TRP A 56 -7.46 3.05 16.25
N VAL A 57 -8.27 3.95 16.83
CA VAL A 57 -7.77 5.19 17.45
C VAL A 57 -7.17 4.96 18.84
N ASN A 58 -7.22 3.74 19.37
CA ASN A 58 -6.65 3.43 20.67
C ASN A 58 -5.12 3.35 20.56
N PRO A 59 -4.34 4.17 21.30
CA PRO A 59 -2.89 4.17 21.20
C PRO A 59 -2.24 2.84 21.61
N LYS A 60 -2.94 2.01 22.41
CA LYS A 60 -2.46 0.66 22.78
C LYS A 60 -2.63 -0.37 21.65
N PHE A 61 -3.56 -0.14 20.72
CA PHE A 61 -3.69 -1.00 19.54
C PHE A 61 -2.55 -0.76 18.54
N GLY A 62 -2.02 0.47 18.46
CA GLY A 62 -0.89 0.78 17.59
C GLY A 62 -1.20 0.62 16.10
N ALA A 63 -2.36 1.11 15.64
CA ALA A 63 -2.71 1.10 14.22
C ALA A 63 -1.65 1.83 13.37
N TYR A 64 -1.40 1.32 12.16
CA TYR A 64 -0.46 1.93 11.20
C TYR A 64 -0.80 3.39 10.88
N SER A 65 -2.11 3.70 10.77
CA SER A 65 -2.62 5.06 10.63
C SER A 65 -3.93 5.21 11.40
N THR A 66 -4.14 6.41 11.94
CA THR A 66 -5.41 6.82 12.59
C THR A 66 -6.11 7.93 11.81
N ALA A 67 -5.58 8.31 10.64
CA ALA A 67 -6.11 9.38 9.82
C ALA A 67 -7.59 9.13 9.48
N GLY A 68 -8.39 10.18 9.60
CA GLY A 68 -9.84 10.13 9.38
C GLY A 68 -10.64 9.50 10.52
N TYR A 69 -10.16 8.42 11.14
CA TYR A 69 -10.82 7.84 12.33
C TYR A 69 -10.69 8.75 13.55
N ASN A 70 -9.56 9.44 13.70
CA ASN A 70 -9.35 10.44 14.74
C ASN A 70 -10.28 11.67 14.61
N ALA A 71 -10.92 11.86 13.46
CA ALA A 71 -11.95 12.88 13.29
C ALA A 71 -13.30 12.46 13.90
N ILE A 72 -13.51 11.17 14.23
CA ILE A 72 -14.77 10.70 14.81
C ILE A 72 -14.88 11.16 16.27
N LYS A 73 -15.85 12.04 16.56
CA LYS A 73 -16.20 12.47 17.93
C LYS A 73 -17.12 11.46 18.62
N SER A 74 -18.12 10.97 17.89
CA SER A 74 -19.08 10.00 18.39
C SER A 74 -19.69 9.21 17.23
N ALA A 75 -20.35 8.11 17.58
CA ALA A 75 -21.12 7.32 16.63
C ALA A 75 -22.41 6.82 17.28
N ASP A 76 -23.53 6.94 16.55
CA ASP A 76 -24.84 6.45 16.95
C ASP A 76 -25.16 5.16 16.22
N VAL A 77 -25.29 4.06 16.95
CA VAL A 77 -25.74 2.78 16.42
C VAL A 77 -27.26 2.71 16.48
N SER A 78 -27.91 2.39 15.36
CA SER A 78 -29.38 2.24 15.35
C SER A 78 -29.83 1.06 16.20
N ALA A 79 -31.07 1.14 16.71
CA ALA A 79 -31.65 0.09 17.54
C ALA A 79 -31.70 -1.30 16.87
N ASP A 80 -31.81 -1.34 15.53
CA ASP A 80 -31.77 -2.59 14.74
C ASP A 80 -30.34 -3.08 14.43
N LYS A 81 -29.32 -2.30 14.80
CA LYS A 81 -27.89 -2.56 14.56
C LYS A 81 -27.49 -2.67 13.09
N LEU A 82 -28.32 -2.19 12.18
CA LEU A 82 -28.06 -2.21 10.72
C LEU A 82 -27.56 -0.87 10.18
N SER A 83 -27.48 0.16 11.01
CA SER A 83 -26.92 1.45 10.62
C SER A 83 -26.10 2.08 11.75
N ILE A 84 -25.13 2.88 11.33
CA ILE A 84 -24.29 3.67 12.20
C ILE A 84 -24.16 5.08 11.61
N THR A 85 -24.33 6.09 12.44
CA THR A 85 -24.09 7.50 12.07
C THR A 85 -22.84 7.99 12.78
N PHE A 86 -21.87 8.48 12.03
CA PHE A 86 -20.64 9.08 12.55
C PHE A 86 -20.76 10.60 12.62
N HIS A 87 -20.35 11.17 13.74
CA HIS A 87 -20.25 12.61 13.96
C HIS A 87 -18.78 12.99 14.00
N LEU A 88 -18.34 13.78 13.02
CA LEU A 88 -16.95 14.16 12.86
C LEU A 88 -16.66 15.53 13.50
N SER A 89 -15.41 15.72 13.92
CA SER A 89 -14.89 16.99 14.43
C SER A 89 -14.71 18.04 13.34
N SER A 90 -14.42 17.60 12.13
CA SER A 90 -14.27 18.38 10.90
C SER A 90 -14.72 17.52 9.71
N ALA A 91 -15.00 18.16 8.58
CA ALA A 91 -15.19 17.41 7.33
C ALA A 91 -13.92 16.61 7.02
N TYR A 92 -14.09 15.35 6.63
CA TYR A 92 -13.04 14.47 6.13
C TYR A 92 -13.58 13.77 4.88
N GLU A 93 -13.17 14.26 3.72
CA GLU A 93 -13.71 13.82 2.41
C GLU A 93 -13.49 12.32 2.13
N PRO A 94 -12.34 11.72 2.50
CA PRO A 94 -12.05 10.29 2.30
C PRO A 94 -12.77 9.34 3.25
N PHE A 95 -13.61 9.85 4.15
CA PHE A 95 -14.17 9.07 5.25
C PHE A 95 -14.91 7.81 4.79
N VAL A 96 -15.57 7.88 3.63
CA VAL A 96 -16.28 6.75 3.05
C VAL A 96 -15.32 5.63 2.65
N ALA A 97 -14.20 5.99 2.02
CA ALA A 97 -13.19 5.06 1.53
C ALA A 97 -12.53 4.25 2.65
N LEU A 98 -12.39 4.85 3.85
CA LEU A 98 -11.87 4.17 5.06
C LEU A 98 -12.61 2.85 5.36
N TRP A 99 -13.89 2.75 4.99
CA TRP A 99 -14.73 1.61 5.30
C TRP A 99 -15.04 0.72 4.10
N THR A 100 -14.80 1.18 2.87
CA THR A 100 -15.21 0.48 1.65
C THR A 100 -14.08 -0.14 0.87
N ASP A 101 -12.85 0.34 1.05
CA ASP A 101 -11.73 -0.02 0.17
C ASP A 101 -10.98 -1.28 0.63
N GLY A 102 -11.53 -2.00 1.61
CA GLY A 102 -11.09 -3.34 2.01
C GLY A 102 -9.80 -3.39 2.84
N GLY A 103 -9.05 -2.29 2.96
CA GLY A 103 -7.85 -2.23 3.79
C GLY A 103 -8.13 -2.43 5.29
N LEU A 104 -9.30 -1.97 5.77
CA LEU A 104 -9.59 -1.81 7.20
C LEU A 104 -10.99 -2.36 7.53
N ALA A 105 -11.16 -3.69 7.35
CA ALA A 105 -12.45 -4.33 7.55
C ALA A 105 -12.92 -4.29 9.02
N PRO A 106 -14.24 -4.22 9.28
CA PRO A 106 -14.77 -4.31 10.63
C PRO A 106 -14.34 -5.60 11.33
N LEU A 107 -13.79 -5.45 12.54
CA LEU A 107 -13.39 -6.55 13.41
C LEU A 107 -14.58 -7.02 14.26
N PRO A 108 -14.71 -8.35 14.50
CA PRO A 108 -15.83 -8.92 15.24
C PRO A 108 -15.78 -8.51 16.72
N ALA A 109 -16.63 -7.55 17.10
CA ALA A 109 -16.70 -7.02 18.46
C ALA A 109 -16.99 -8.12 19.49
N HIS A 110 -17.91 -9.02 19.16
CA HIS A 110 -18.28 -10.14 20.03
C HIS A 110 -17.11 -11.11 20.32
N HIS A 111 -16.06 -11.07 19.52
CA HIS A 111 -14.87 -11.91 19.66
C HIS A 111 -13.73 -11.16 20.36
N PHE A 112 -13.51 -9.89 20.01
CA PHE A 112 -12.36 -9.12 20.48
C PHE A 112 -12.66 -8.13 21.62
N ALA A 113 -13.91 -7.78 21.90
CA ALA A 113 -14.23 -6.71 22.85
C ALA A 113 -13.83 -7.00 24.31
N SER A 114 -13.65 -8.27 24.69
CA SER A 114 -13.14 -8.65 26.01
C SER A 114 -11.61 -8.68 26.12
N MET A 115 -10.89 -8.47 25.01
CA MET A 115 -9.43 -8.42 24.98
C MET A 115 -8.91 -7.00 25.16
N SER A 116 -7.71 -6.85 25.74
CA SER A 116 -7.04 -5.55 25.71
C SER A 116 -6.57 -5.23 24.28
N PRO A 117 -6.60 -3.95 23.85
CA PRO A 117 -6.18 -3.56 22.50
C PRO A 117 -4.80 -4.09 22.07
N ASP A 118 -3.81 -4.02 22.95
CA ASP A 118 -2.44 -4.50 22.71
C ASP A 118 -2.34 -6.03 22.61
N SER A 119 -3.27 -6.76 23.23
CA SER A 119 -3.34 -8.22 23.13
C SER A 119 -3.93 -8.68 21.80
N ILE A 120 -4.79 -7.89 21.16
CA ILE A 120 -5.40 -8.22 19.86
C ILE A 120 -4.32 -8.36 18.78
N LEU A 121 -3.30 -7.49 18.77
CA LEU A 121 -2.15 -7.60 17.85
C LEU A 121 -1.32 -8.88 18.02
N LYS A 122 -1.42 -9.55 19.17
CA LYS A 122 -0.72 -10.80 19.47
C LYS A 122 -1.62 -12.02 19.33
N SER A 123 -2.88 -11.84 18.93
CA SER A 123 -3.84 -12.93 18.80
C SER A 123 -3.38 -13.91 17.72
N PRO A 124 -3.53 -15.23 17.93
CA PRO A 124 -3.35 -16.22 16.86
C PRO A 124 -4.33 -15.99 15.68
N ASP A 125 -5.43 -15.26 15.88
CA ASP A 125 -6.35 -14.88 14.81
C ASP A 125 -5.70 -14.02 13.72
N ASN A 126 -4.56 -13.37 14.00
CA ASN A 126 -3.83 -12.59 13.00
C ASN A 126 -3.19 -13.47 11.90
N LEU A 127 -2.96 -14.75 12.20
CA LEU A 127 -2.46 -15.73 11.24
C LEU A 127 -3.52 -16.75 10.83
N LYS A 128 -4.54 -16.98 11.66
CA LYS A 128 -5.62 -17.93 11.37
C LYS A 128 -6.92 -17.45 12.04
N PRO A 129 -7.65 -16.50 11.44
CA PRO A 129 -8.85 -15.93 12.03
C PRO A 129 -9.94 -17.00 12.20
N SER A 130 -10.42 -17.13 13.43
CA SER A 130 -11.50 -18.05 13.80
C SER A 130 -12.90 -17.53 13.43
N VAL A 131 -13.04 -16.21 13.30
CA VAL A 131 -14.28 -15.53 12.92
C VAL A 131 -14.04 -14.71 11.65
N VAL A 132 -14.76 -15.02 10.57
CA VAL A 132 -14.64 -14.32 9.27
C VAL A 132 -16.02 -14.03 8.66
N SER A 133 -16.12 -12.92 7.93
CA SER A 133 -17.32 -12.52 7.16
C SER A 133 -17.12 -12.60 5.64
N GLY A 134 -15.89 -12.82 5.19
CA GLY A 134 -15.50 -12.87 3.78
C GLY A 134 -15.81 -14.19 3.05
N PRO A 135 -15.46 -14.29 1.76
CA PRO A 135 -15.78 -15.44 0.91
C PRO A 135 -15.04 -16.73 1.27
N PHE A 136 -13.90 -16.62 1.95
CA PHE A 136 -13.10 -17.76 2.38
C PHE A 136 -12.74 -17.69 3.87
N SER A 137 -12.45 -18.86 4.45
CA SER A 137 -11.91 -19.02 5.81
C SER A 137 -10.51 -19.63 5.74
N VAL A 138 -9.64 -19.28 6.69
CA VAL A 138 -8.28 -19.85 6.76
C VAL A 138 -8.34 -21.24 7.39
N SER A 139 -8.11 -22.27 6.58
CA SER A 139 -8.03 -23.66 7.06
C SER A 139 -6.64 -23.99 7.61
N GLU A 140 -5.60 -23.41 7.02
CA GLU A 140 -4.20 -23.68 7.36
C GLU A 140 -3.34 -22.43 7.17
N SER A 141 -2.36 -22.27 8.05
CA SER A 141 -1.37 -21.20 8.05
C SER A 141 -0.04 -21.81 8.46
N VAL A 142 0.84 -22.02 7.49
CA VAL A 142 2.20 -22.53 7.71
C VAL A 142 3.15 -21.38 7.47
N VAL A 143 3.76 -20.90 8.55
CA VAL A 143 4.64 -19.72 8.53
C VAL A 143 5.79 -19.97 7.53
N HIS A 144 6.04 -18.98 6.68
CA HIS A 144 7.04 -19.00 5.60
C HIS A 144 6.80 -20.00 4.45
N ASP A 145 5.66 -20.69 4.42
CA ASP A 145 5.36 -21.69 3.38
C ASP A 145 4.07 -21.34 2.63
N HIS A 146 2.90 -21.44 3.28
CA HIS A 146 1.62 -21.18 2.63
C HIS A 146 0.46 -20.82 3.57
N PHE A 147 -0.60 -20.25 2.97
CA PHE A 147 -1.95 -20.21 3.53
C PHE A 147 -2.90 -21.06 2.69
N THR A 148 -3.72 -21.89 3.35
CA THR A 148 -4.82 -22.60 2.69
C THR A 148 -6.15 -21.97 3.09
N LEU A 149 -6.84 -21.39 2.11
CA LEU A 149 -8.18 -20.85 2.25
C LEU A 149 -9.21 -21.84 1.72
N VAL A 150 -10.31 -22.02 2.46
CA VAL A 150 -11.46 -22.86 2.05
C VAL A 150 -12.71 -22.01 1.95
N ARG A 151 -13.61 -22.37 1.02
CA ARG A 151 -14.89 -21.68 0.81
C ARG A 151 -15.62 -21.49 2.14
N ASN A 152 -16.04 -20.27 2.44
CA ASN A 152 -16.85 -19.97 3.62
C ASN A 152 -18.33 -20.26 3.31
N PRO A 153 -18.95 -21.34 3.85
CA PRO A 153 -20.35 -21.64 3.57
C PRO A 153 -21.32 -20.62 4.18
N LYS A 154 -20.84 -19.74 5.08
CA LYS A 154 -21.61 -18.66 5.71
C LYS A 154 -21.44 -17.32 5.01
N TYR A 155 -20.74 -17.27 3.88
CA TYR A 155 -20.61 -16.06 3.08
C TYR A 155 -21.99 -15.57 2.62
N TYR A 156 -22.21 -14.25 2.62
CA TYR A 156 -23.55 -13.69 2.35
C TYR A 156 -24.06 -13.96 0.91
N LEU A 157 -23.16 -14.29 -0.03
CA LEU A 157 -23.51 -14.72 -1.39
C LEU A 157 -23.43 -16.24 -1.59
N ALA A 158 -23.28 -17.03 -0.52
CA ALA A 158 -23.19 -18.50 -0.62
C ALA A 158 -24.44 -19.10 -1.27
N SER A 159 -25.63 -18.57 -0.96
CA SER A 159 -26.89 -18.99 -1.58
C SER A 159 -26.98 -18.67 -3.08
N GLN A 160 -26.12 -17.78 -3.58
CA GLN A 160 -25.99 -17.43 -5.00
C GLN A 160 -24.87 -18.22 -5.69
N GLY A 161 -24.25 -19.19 -5.01
CA GLY A 161 -23.19 -20.03 -5.56
C GLY A 161 -21.78 -19.46 -5.44
N PHE A 162 -21.58 -18.38 -4.67
CA PHE A 162 -20.26 -17.75 -4.49
C PHE A 162 -19.56 -18.14 -3.17
N PRO A 163 -18.21 -18.09 -3.11
CA PRO A 163 -17.31 -18.03 -4.27
C PRO A 163 -17.35 -19.35 -5.07
N TYR A 164 -16.94 -19.30 -6.33
CA TYR A 164 -16.94 -20.49 -7.21
C TYR A 164 -15.86 -21.52 -6.83
N LEU A 165 -14.73 -21.05 -6.30
CA LEU A 165 -13.61 -21.92 -5.90
C LEU A 165 -13.88 -22.59 -4.55
N ASP A 166 -13.50 -23.85 -4.44
CA ASP A 166 -13.58 -24.60 -3.17
C ASP A 166 -12.41 -24.29 -2.23
N LYS A 167 -11.21 -24.09 -2.80
CA LYS A 167 -9.96 -23.93 -2.07
C LYS A 167 -9.00 -23.03 -2.85
N ILE A 168 -8.24 -22.22 -2.12
CA ILE A 168 -7.11 -21.44 -2.65
C ILE A 168 -5.90 -21.73 -1.76
N VAL A 169 -4.76 -22.03 -2.37
CA VAL A 169 -3.48 -22.17 -1.65
C VAL A 169 -2.56 -21.03 -2.09
N PHE A 170 -2.26 -20.11 -1.18
CA PHE A 170 -1.27 -19.06 -1.40
C PHE A 170 0.09 -19.55 -0.93
N ARG A 171 1.02 -19.77 -1.86
CA ARG A 171 2.41 -20.16 -1.59
C ARG A 171 3.33 -18.94 -1.60
N PHE A 172 4.28 -18.86 -0.68
CA PHE A 172 5.26 -17.77 -0.63
C PHE A 172 6.53 -18.15 -1.37
N VAL A 173 6.58 -17.86 -2.67
CA VAL A 173 7.77 -18.12 -3.51
C VAL A 173 8.40 -16.79 -3.90
N THR A 174 9.64 -16.55 -3.46
CA THR A 174 10.36 -15.30 -3.73
C THR A 174 11.33 -15.38 -4.91
N ASP A 175 11.72 -16.59 -5.34
CA ASP A 175 12.59 -16.79 -6.49
C ASP A 175 11.79 -16.90 -7.79
N ALA A 176 12.03 -15.96 -8.71
CA ALA A 176 11.32 -15.88 -9.98
C ALA A 176 11.59 -17.06 -10.92
N ASN A 177 12.74 -17.74 -10.80
CA ASN A 177 13.02 -18.94 -11.60
C ASN A 177 12.16 -20.12 -11.15
N THR A 178 11.96 -20.25 -9.83
CA THR A 178 11.07 -21.24 -9.23
C THR A 178 9.63 -20.99 -9.67
N ILE A 179 9.16 -19.74 -9.64
CA ILE A 179 7.82 -19.38 -10.16
C ILE A 179 7.66 -19.80 -11.65
N LEU A 180 8.64 -19.48 -12.50
CA LEU A 180 8.57 -19.87 -13.93
C LEU A 180 8.54 -21.39 -14.11
N LYS A 181 9.35 -22.14 -13.36
CA LYS A 181 9.36 -23.61 -13.39
C LYS A 181 8.02 -24.19 -12.93
N ASP A 182 7.45 -23.63 -11.86
CA ASP A 182 6.18 -24.09 -11.32
C ASP A 182 5.03 -23.86 -12.30
N LEU A 183 5.03 -22.73 -13.03
CA LEU A 183 4.11 -22.45 -14.13
C LEU A 183 4.32 -23.41 -15.31
N GLN A 184 5.57 -23.62 -15.74
CA GLN A 184 5.91 -24.58 -16.80
C GLN A 184 5.45 -26.01 -16.48
N ALA A 185 5.56 -26.40 -15.21
CA ALA A 185 5.11 -27.70 -14.71
C ALA A 185 3.59 -27.78 -14.47
N GLY A 186 2.86 -26.67 -14.51
CA GLY A 186 1.42 -26.63 -14.21
C GLY A 186 1.09 -26.86 -12.72
N SER A 187 2.06 -26.65 -11.82
CA SER A 187 1.93 -26.87 -10.38
C SER A 187 1.29 -25.70 -9.62
N ILE A 188 1.15 -24.54 -10.28
CA ILE A 188 0.42 -23.37 -9.78
C ILE A 188 -0.51 -22.82 -10.86
N ASP A 189 -1.67 -22.31 -10.45
CA ASP A 189 -2.70 -21.80 -11.37
C ASP A 189 -2.50 -20.33 -11.73
N ALA A 190 -1.82 -19.56 -10.87
CA ALA A 190 -1.56 -18.14 -11.07
C ALA A 190 -0.36 -17.69 -10.23
N SER A 191 0.32 -16.62 -10.67
CA SER A 191 1.33 -15.92 -9.88
C SER A 191 1.25 -14.42 -10.13
N TRP A 192 1.54 -13.64 -9.09
CA TRP A 192 1.76 -12.20 -9.17
C TRP A 192 3.25 -11.89 -9.10
N PHE A 193 3.63 -10.62 -9.32
CA PHE A 193 5.02 -10.15 -9.27
C PHE A 193 5.99 -10.94 -10.17
N LEU A 194 5.55 -11.23 -11.40
CA LEU A 194 6.37 -11.94 -12.38
C LEU A 194 7.61 -11.12 -12.78
N ASP A 195 8.75 -11.80 -12.94
CA ASP A 195 9.98 -11.16 -13.42
C ASP A 195 9.83 -10.77 -14.90
N VAL A 196 9.64 -9.48 -15.13
CA VAL A 196 9.51 -8.91 -16.47
C VAL A 196 10.62 -9.30 -17.45
N GLN A 197 11.85 -9.62 -16.98
CA GLN A 197 12.92 -10.09 -17.86
C GLN A 197 12.61 -11.46 -18.48
N LYS A 198 11.74 -12.25 -17.83
CA LYS A 198 11.26 -13.56 -18.29
C LYS A 198 9.94 -13.47 -19.06
N THR A 199 9.46 -12.26 -19.40
CA THR A 199 8.24 -12.05 -20.18
C THR A 199 8.12 -12.96 -21.42
N PRO A 200 9.16 -13.11 -22.27
CA PRO A 200 9.06 -14.00 -23.42
C PRO A 200 8.78 -15.47 -23.03
N ALA A 201 9.36 -15.94 -21.91
CA ALA A 201 9.12 -17.28 -21.42
C ALA A 201 7.69 -17.45 -20.87
N TYR A 202 7.16 -16.43 -20.18
CA TYR A 202 5.76 -16.45 -19.74
C TYR A 202 4.77 -16.40 -20.91
N GLN A 203 5.06 -15.61 -21.94
CA GLN A 203 4.24 -15.54 -23.16
C GLN A 203 4.23 -16.85 -23.96
N ALA A 204 5.27 -17.67 -23.83
CA ALA A 204 5.34 -18.97 -24.47
C ALA A 204 4.47 -20.05 -23.77
N LEU A 205 3.94 -19.79 -22.57
CA LEU A 205 3.09 -20.74 -21.85
C LEU A 205 1.65 -20.67 -22.37
N SER A 206 1.26 -21.63 -23.21
CA SER A 206 -0.06 -21.63 -23.86
C SER A 206 -1.25 -21.89 -22.91
N ASN A 207 -1.00 -22.39 -21.71
CA ASN A 207 -2.02 -22.67 -20.69
C ASN A 207 -2.27 -21.48 -19.75
N TYR A 208 -1.57 -20.36 -19.92
CA TYR A 208 -1.76 -19.15 -19.12
C TYR A 208 -2.02 -17.92 -19.98
N THR A 209 -2.72 -16.97 -19.40
CA THR A 209 -2.86 -15.63 -19.96
C THR A 209 -1.95 -14.68 -19.19
N LEU A 210 -0.95 -14.12 -19.88
CA LEU A 210 -0.13 -13.05 -19.31
C LEU A 210 -0.89 -11.72 -19.40
N THR A 211 -1.39 -11.25 -18.26
CA THR A 211 -2.07 -9.95 -18.17
C THR A 211 -1.09 -8.88 -17.72
N ARG A 212 -1.00 -7.78 -18.48
CA ARG A 212 -0.36 -6.54 -18.03
C ARG A 212 -1.45 -5.58 -17.56
N THR A 213 -1.44 -5.22 -16.29
CA THR A 213 -2.38 -4.22 -15.78
C THR A 213 -1.89 -2.84 -16.22
N ALA A 214 -2.57 -2.24 -17.21
CA ALA A 214 -2.20 -0.93 -17.77
C ALA A 214 -2.41 0.24 -16.81
N THR A 215 -3.17 0.01 -15.74
CA THR A 215 -3.53 0.99 -14.72
C THR A 215 -3.26 0.39 -13.34
N SER A 216 -2.21 0.86 -12.68
CA SER A 216 -1.89 0.47 -11.31
C SER A 216 -2.37 1.55 -10.34
N ALA A 217 -2.84 1.11 -9.17
CA ALA A 217 -2.97 1.99 -8.01
C ALA A 217 -1.62 2.20 -7.28
N GLY A 218 -0.60 1.45 -7.69
CA GLY A 218 0.76 1.55 -7.19
C GLY A 218 1.69 2.31 -8.14
N PHE A 219 2.70 2.95 -7.56
CA PHE A 219 3.83 3.53 -8.27
C PHE A 219 5.12 3.32 -7.48
N GLU A 220 6.22 3.08 -8.18
CA GLU A 220 7.55 2.99 -7.57
C GLU A 220 8.13 4.39 -7.40
N ALA A 221 8.74 4.66 -6.25
CA ALA A 221 9.39 5.93 -5.96
C ALA A 221 10.62 5.74 -5.08
N ILE A 222 11.55 6.70 -5.21
CA ILE A 222 12.66 6.87 -4.27
C ILE A 222 12.21 7.87 -3.21
N TRP A 223 11.98 7.37 -2.01
CA TRP A 223 11.66 8.13 -0.81
C TRP A 223 12.94 8.66 -0.17
N ILE A 224 13.00 9.99 0.00
CA ILE A 224 14.19 10.69 0.47
C ILE A 224 14.06 10.99 1.95
N ASN A 225 15.02 10.53 2.76
CA ASN A 225 15.01 10.78 4.19
C ASN A 225 15.51 12.21 4.52
N GLU A 226 14.59 13.16 4.71
CA GLU A 226 14.92 14.55 5.04
C GLU A 226 15.44 14.77 6.48
N LYS A 227 15.51 13.72 7.32
CA LYS A 227 16.29 13.76 8.58
C LYS A 227 17.79 13.79 8.31
N ASN A 228 18.24 13.39 7.11
CA ASN A 228 19.61 13.60 6.68
C ASN A 228 19.84 15.10 6.36
N PRO A 229 20.87 15.76 6.95
CA PRO A 229 21.06 17.20 6.80
C PRO A 229 21.39 17.65 5.37
N ILE A 230 21.98 16.78 4.55
CA ILE A 230 22.29 17.09 3.14
C ILE A 230 21.01 16.99 2.30
N LEU A 231 20.21 15.94 2.50
CA LEU A 231 18.99 15.70 1.72
C LEU A 231 17.82 16.62 2.09
N LYS A 232 17.90 17.30 3.24
CA LYS A 232 16.99 18.39 3.62
C LYS A 232 17.09 19.59 2.67
N ASP A 233 18.22 19.80 2.02
CA ASP A 233 18.39 20.84 1.00
C ASP A 233 17.67 20.46 -0.31
N VAL A 234 16.67 21.26 -0.68
CA VAL A 234 15.89 21.07 -1.90
C VAL A 234 16.76 21.12 -3.17
N THR A 235 17.91 21.79 -3.12
CA THR A 235 18.87 21.87 -4.21
C THR A 235 19.45 20.49 -4.53
N ILE A 236 19.76 19.71 -3.48
CA ILE A 236 20.23 18.34 -3.63
C ILE A 236 19.12 17.47 -4.22
N ARG A 237 17.89 17.56 -3.69
CA ARG A 237 16.76 16.76 -4.19
C ARG A 237 16.45 17.06 -5.66
N LYS A 238 16.51 18.32 -6.07
CA LYS A 238 16.37 18.73 -7.49
C LYS A 238 17.49 18.17 -8.37
N ALA A 239 18.74 18.23 -7.91
CA ALA A 239 19.87 17.66 -8.66
C ALA A 239 19.74 16.14 -8.83
N LEU A 240 19.31 15.42 -7.79
CA LEU A 240 19.03 13.99 -7.86
C LEU A 240 17.90 13.71 -8.86
N ALA A 241 16.77 14.41 -8.79
CA ALA A 241 15.65 14.23 -9.71
C ALA A 241 16.04 14.46 -11.17
N MET A 242 16.86 15.49 -11.46
CA MET A 242 17.39 15.75 -12.80
C MET A 242 18.37 14.68 -13.31
N ALA A 243 18.99 13.92 -12.42
CA ALA A 243 19.91 12.86 -12.79
C ALA A 243 19.20 11.52 -13.10
N ILE A 244 17.91 11.38 -12.81
CA ILE A 244 17.19 10.11 -13.04
C ILE A 244 16.73 10.02 -14.50
N ASP A 245 17.26 9.06 -15.24
CA ASP A 245 16.77 8.69 -16.57
C ASP A 245 15.56 7.75 -16.44
N HIS A 246 14.35 8.32 -16.38
CA HIS A 246 13.10 7.53 -16.35
C HIS A 246 12.95 6.62 -17.59
N ASN A 247 13.45 7.02 -18.76
CA ASN A 247 13.36 6.18 -19.95
C ASN A 247 14.25 4.95 -19.82
N ALA A 248 15.48 5.11 -19.30
CA ALA A 248 16.36 3.97 -19.05
C ALA A 248 15.76 3.01 -18.02
N LEU A 249 15.18 3.51 -16.92
CA LEU A 249 14.49 2.69 -15.92
C LEU A 249 13.34 1.89 -16.56
N ILE A 250 12.48 2.57 -17.33
CA ILE A 250 11.32 1.92 -17.96
C ILE A 250 11.74 0.89 -19.00
N GLN A 251 12.66 1.24 -19.90
CA GLN A 251 13.04 0.35 -21.01
C GLN A 251 13.94 -0.80 -20.56
N THR A 252 14.85 -0.54 -19.61
CA THR A 252 15.84 -1.53 -19.17
C THR A 252 15.32 -2.37 -18.01
N ALA A 253 14.93 -1.72 -16.91
CA ALA A 253 14.49 -2.43 -15.70
C ALA A 253 13.07 -2.97 -15.84
N ARG A 254 12.16 -2.21 -16.47
CA ARG A 254 10.75 -2.60 -16.65
C ARG A 254 10.40 -3.15 -18.03
N ARG A 255 11.34 -3.24 -18.99
CA ARG A 255 11.10 -3.73 -20.36
C ARG A 255 9.87 -3.09 -21.05
N GLY A 256 9.64 -1.81 -20.80
CA GLY A 256 8.50 -1.05 -21.33
C GLY A 256 7.14 -1.41 -20.69
N ALA A 257 7.13 -2.17 -19.60
CA ALA A 257 5.91 -2.56 -18.87
C ALA A 257 5.51 -1.54 -17.78
N ALA A 258 6.03 -0.32 -17.84
CA ALA A 258 5.69 0.78 -16.94
C ALA A 258 5.53 2.08 -17.75
N THR A 259 4.76 3.02 -17.21
CA THR A 259 4.61 4.38 -17.74
C THR A 259 5.29 5.37 -16.80
N PRO A 260 5.90 6.45 -17.31
CA PRO A 260 6.40 7.52 -16.45
C PRO A 260 5.28 8.07 -15.58
N LEU A 261 5.60 8.40 -14.33
CA LEU A 261 4.70 9.10 -13.42
C LEU A 261 5.38 10.39 -12.93
N CYS A 262 4.68 11.50 -13.10
CA CYS A 262 5.18 12.85 -12.78
C CYS A 262 4.42 13.48 -11.60
N THR A 263 3.54 12.71 -10.97
CA THR A 263 2.72 13.05 -9.81
C THR A 263 2.89 11.97 -8.76
N ASP A 264 2.42 12.23 -7.55
CA ASP A 264 2.17 11.18 -6.56
C ASP A 264 0.94 10.32 -6.93
N HIS A 265 -0.06 10.87 -7.61
CA HIS A 265 -1.28 10.11 -7.95
C HIS A 265 -1.13 9.29 -9.23
N PRO A 266 -1.24 7.95 -9.22
CA PRO A 266 -1.16 7.14 -10.44
C PRO A 266 -2.49 7.12 -11.23
N SER A 267 -2.38 6.80 -12.52
CA SER A 267 -3.52 6.78 -13.46
C SER A 267 -4.58 5.70 -13.19
N GLY A 268 -4.30 4.74 -12.31
CA GLY A 268 -5.26 3.68 -11.97
C GLY A 268 -6.30 4.04 -10.92
N ILE A 269 -6.23 5.24 -10.36
CA ILE A 269 -7.05 5.65 -9.19
C ILE A 269 -7.91 6.87 -9.51
N VAL A 270 -7.27 7.91 -10.05
CA VAL A 270 -7.78 9.20 -10.57
C VAL A 270 -9.17 9.62 -10.05
N PRO A 271 -9.27 10.01 -8.77
CA PRO A 271 -9.16 11.43 -8.42
C PRO A 271 -7.71 11.91 -8.23
N GLY A 272 -7.42 13.20 -8.46
CA GLY A 272 -6.10 13.80 -8.19
C GLY A 272 -5.01 13.61 -9.27
N TYR A 273 -5.06 12.55 -10.09
CA TYR A 273 -4.07 12.35 -11.16
C TYR A 273 -4.12 13.44 -12.23
N GLN A 274 -2.94 13.98 -12.56
CA GLN A 274 -2.74 14.99 -13.59
C GLN A 274 -1.91 14.37 -14.72
N ALA A 275 -2.56 14.06 -15.84
CA ALA A 275 -1.92 13.39 -16.97
C ALA A 275 -0.84 14.26 -17.66
N ASP A 276 -0.93 15.58 -17.51
CA ASP A 276 -0.04 16.59 -18.09
C ASP A 276 0.95 17.19 -17.07
N ALA A 277 1.05 16.62 -15.88
CA ALA A 277 2.02 17.06 -14.89
C ALA A 277 3.46 16.97 -15.43
N PRO A 278 4.27 18.02 -15.28
CA PRO A 278 5.62 18.03 -15.79
C PRO A 278 6.54 17.14 -14.96
N CYS A 279 7.11 16.11 -15.59
CA CYS A 279 8.20 15.35 -14.97
C CYS A 279 9.47 16.21 -14.85
N PRO A 280 10.29 15.99 -13.80
CA PRO A 280 11.68 16.42 -13.82
C PRO A 280 12.36 15.92 -15.10
N LYS A 281 12.98 16.84 -15.84
CA LYS A 281 13.71 16.49 -17.06
C LYS A 281 15.02 15.79 -16.68
N PHE A 282 15.30 14.67 -17.33
CA PHE A 282 16.63 14.06 -17.28
C PHE A 282 17.65 15.02 -17.93
N ASP A 283 18.45 15.67 -17.09
CA ASP A 283 19.44 16.68 -17.46
C ASP A 283 20.64 16.67 -16.49
N PRO A 284 21.55 15.67 -16.61
CA PRO A 284 22.72 15.57 -15.76
C PRO A 284 23.65 16.79 -15.85
N ALA A 285 23.65 17.52 -16.96
CA ALA A 285 24.44 18.74 -17.13
C ALA A 285 23.90 19.88 -16.27
N ALA A 286 22.57 20.08 -16.27
CA ALA A 286 21.91 21.04 -15.38
C ALA A 286 22.10 20.65 -13.90
N ALA A 287 22.01 19.36 -13.57
CA ALA A 287 22.27 18.86 -12.22
C ALA A 287 23.71 19.16 -11.75
N ASN A 288 24.72 18.95 -12.61
CA ASN A 288 26.11 19.30 -12.29
C ASN A 288 26.25 20.81 -12.04
N THR A 289 25.72 21.65 -12.93
CA THR A 289 25.74 23.12 -12.77
C THR A 289 25.10 23.55 -11.46
N LEU A 290 23.94 22.97 -11.11
CA LEU A 290 23.22 23.27 -9.87
C LEU A 290 24.06 22.93 -8.63
N LEU A 291 24.74 21.77 -8.64
CA LEU A 291 25.61 21.35 -7.55
C LEU A 291 26.88 22.22 -7.46
N ASP A 292 27.46 22.60 -8.60
CA ASP A 292 28.62 23.53 -8.64
C ASP A 292 28.25 24.88 -8.02
N GLN A 293 27.12 25.46 -8.42
CA GLN A 293 26.60 26.72 -7.87
C GLN A 293 26.28 26.65 -6.37
N ALA A 294 25.84 25.47 -5.91
CA ALA A 294 25.62 25.20 -4.49
C ALA A 294 26.92 24.96 -3.71
N GLY A 295 28.09 25.02 -4.36
CA GLY A 295 29.41 24.91 -3.73
C GLY A 295 29.86 23.47 -3.45
N TRP A 296 29.25 22.48 -4.11
CA TRP A 296 29.69 21.09 -4.04
C TRP A 296 30.76 20.83 -5.08
N VAL A 297 31.95 20.42 -4.68
CA VAL A 297 33.10 20.25 -5.59
C VAL A 297 33.43 18.78 -5.75
N LYS A 298 33.60 18.29 -6.98
CA LYS A 298 34.02 16.90 -7.24
C LYS A 298 35.42 16.65 -6.68
N GLY A 299 35.55 15.65 -5.80
CA GLY A 299 36.83 15.15 -5.31
C GLY A 299 37.55 14.28 -6.33
N ALA A 300 38.76 13.84 -5.99
CA ALA A 300 39.59 12.98 -6.83
C ALA A 300 38.96 11.60 -7.10
N ASP A 301 38.09 11.13 -6.20
CA ASP A 301 37.29 9.91 -6.34
C ASP A 301 36.00 10.12 -7.16
N GLY A 302 35.79 11.33 -7.68
CA GLY A 302 34.60 11.73 -8.43
C GLY A 302 33.39 12.05 -7.57
N VAL A 303 33.48 11.92 -6.24
CA VAL A 303 32.38 12.22 -5.32
C VAL A 303 32.46 13.66 -4.87
N ARG A 304 31.34 14.38 -4.93
CA ARG A 304 31.28 15.77 -4.52
C ARG A 304 31.36 15.93 -3.01
N ALA A 305 32.06 16.97 -2.56
CA ALA A 305 32.18 17.33 -1.16
C ALA A 305 32.00 18.83 -0.93
N LYS A 306 31.51 19.18 0.25
CA LYS A 306 31.34 20.55 0.75
C LYS A 306 31.42 20.54 2.27
N ASN A 307 32.23 21.41 2.87
CA ASN A 307 32.34 21.57 4.33
C ASN A 307 32.58 20.23 5.09
N GLY A 308 33.42 19.34 4.54
CA GLY A 308 33.70 18.03 5.12
C GLY A 308 32.59 16.98 4.93
N GLN A 309 31.46 17.34 4.33
CA GLN A 309 30.39 16.41 3.96
C GLN A 309 30.57 15.95 2.52
N ARG A 310 30.15 14.72 2.22
CA ARG A 310 30.22 14.10 0.89
C ARG A 310 28.81 13.79 0.40
N LEU A 311 28.56 13.93 -0.90
CA LEU A 311 27.32 13.46 -1.53
C LEU A 311 27.38 11.94 -1.71
N GLU A 312 27.31 11.25 -0.58
CA GLU A 312 27.38 9.80 -0.49
C GLU A 312 26.22 9.30 0.36
N PHE A 313 25.37 8.46 -0.22
CA PHE A 313 24.12 8.03 0.39
C PHE A 313 23.97 6.51 0.32
N GLN A 314 23.45 5.92 1.38
CA GLN A 314 22.91 4.59 1.45
C GLN A 314 21.55 4.56 0.76
N TYR A 315 21.46 3.69 -0.23
CA TYR A 315 20.25 3.40 -0.98
C TYR A 315 19.77 2.00 -0.58
N SER A 316 18.50 1.89 -0.20
CA SER A 316 17.96 0.64 0.33
C SER A 316 16.59 0.30 -0.25
N THR A 317 16.40 -0.98 -0.54
CA THR A 317 15.09 -1.53 -0.89
C THR A 317 14.92 -2.97 -0.41
N THR A 318 13.84 -3.62 -0.81
CA THR A 318 13.57 -5.05 -0.57
C THR A 318 14.49 -5.94 -1.41
N ALA A 319 15.18 -6.86 -0.76
CA ALA A 319 16.01 -7.87 -1.41
C ALA A 319 15.19 -8.81 -2.32
N ASN A 320 15.86 -9.42 -3.29
CA ASN A 320 15.29 -10.36 -4.27
C ASN A 320 14.21 -9.78 -5.20
N ASN A 321 14.13 -8.45 -5.32
CA ASN A 321 13.32 -7.80 -6.35
C ASN A 321 14.18 -7.49 -7.59
N ALA A 322 13.95 -8.23 -8.68
CA ALA A 322 14.74 -8.10 -9.91
C ALA A 322 14.56 -6.74 -10.61
N TRP A 323 13.42 -6.08 -10.41
CA TRP A 323 13.14 -4.76 -10.99
C TRP A 323 13.99 -3.70 -10.31
N ARG A 324 13.98 -3.69 -8.97
CA ARG A 324 14.73 -2.73 -8.17
C ARG A 324 16.25 -2.96 -8.25
N ALA A 325 16.69 -4.21 -8.35
CA ALA A 325 18.10 -4.51 -8.62
C ALA A 325 18.59 -3.93 -9.97
N ALA A 326 17.72 -3.84 -10.98
CA ALA A 326 18.06 -3.18 -12.23
C ALA A 326 18.02 -1.65 -12.12
N ASP A 327 17.08 -1.10 -11.36
CA ASP A 327 17.00 0.34 -11.07
C ASP A 327 18.26 0.82 -10.35
N GLU A 328 18.71 0.09 -9.34
CA GLU A 328 19.93 0.34 -8.58
C GLU A 328 21.18 0.55 -9.44
N LEU A 329 21.37 -0.31 -10.45
CA LEU A 329 22.52 -0.20 -11.36
C LEU A 329 22.44 1.05 -12.24
N ILE A 330 21.24 1.39 -12.72
CA ILE A 330 20.99 2.59 -13.53
C ILE A 330 21.19 3.84 -12.67
N LEU A 331 20.62 3.85 -11.47
CA LEU A 331 20.72 4.96 -10.52
C LEU A 331 22.15 5.17 -10.02
N GLN A 332 22.93 4.10 -9.82
CA GLN A 332 24.36 4.21 -9.52
C GLN A 332 25.13 4.94 -10.61
N GLN A 333 24.86 4.63 -11.88
CA GLN A 333 25.52 5.29 -13.02
C GLN A 333 25.07 6.75 -13.14
N ASN A 334 23.75 6.98 -13.07
CA ASN A 334 23.12 8.29 -13.15
C ASN A 334 23.65 9.26 -12.08
N PHE A 335 23.64 8.83 -10.82
CA PHE A 335 24.12 9.65 -9.71
C PHE A 335 25.64 9.84 -9.75
N LYS A 336 26.40 8.81 -10.16
CA LYS A 336 27.86 8.95 -10.37
C LYS A 336 28.19 10.03 -11.41
N ALA A 337 27.40 10.16 -12.47
CA ALA A 337 27.61 11.19 -13.51
C ALA A 337 27.52 12.63 -12.98
N ILE A 338 26.75 12.84 -11.92
CA ILE A 338 26.64 14.14 -11.23
C ILE A 338 27.53 14.24 -9.98
N GLY A 339 28.39 13.24 -9.74
CA GLY A 339 29.30 13.20 -8.59
C GLY A 339 28.63 12.86 -7.26
N VAL A 340 27.54 12.12 -7.31
CA VAL A 340 26.85 11.54 -6.14
C VAL A 340 27.13 10.04 -6.10
N LYS A 341 27.52 9.51 -4.94
CA LYS A 341 27.72 8.07 -4.75
C LYS A 341 26.54 7.48 -4.00
N ILE A 342 26.00 6.35 -4.48
CA ILE A 342 25.07 5.54 -3.71
C ILE A 342 25.65 4.17 -3.36
N ASN A 343 25.53 3.80 -2.08
CA ASN A 343 25.92 2.52 -1.52
C ASN A 343 24.64 1.67 -1.34
N ILE A 344 24.51 0.60 -2.12
CA ILE A 344 23.31 -0.24 -2.10
C ILE A 344 23.35 -1.16 -0.87
N GLN A 345 22.27 -1.19 -0.11
CA GLN A 345 22.05 -2.15 0.96
C GLN A 345 20.59 -2.55 1.04
N ASN A 346 20.30 -3.78 0.63
CA ASN A 346 18.94 -4.31 0.55
C ASN A 346 18.64 -5.26 1.71
N TYR A 347 17.36 -5.30 2.10
CA TYR A 347 16.89 -6.07 3.24
C TYR A 347 15.68 -6.93 2.88
N PRO A 348 15.44 -8.08 3.54
CA PRO A 348 14.15 -8.75 3.46
C PRO A 348 13.00 -7.80 3.79
N ALA A 349 11.85 -7.94 3.14
CA ALA A 349 10.73 -6.99 3.27
C ALA A 349 10.30 -6.76 4.73
N GLY A 350 10.19 -7.82 5.53
CA GLY A 350 9.86 -7.69 6.96
C GLY A 350 10.85 -6.84 7.75
N THR A 351 12.15 -6.93 7.45
CA THR A 351 13.19 -6.09 8.07
C THR A 351 13.14 -4.67 7.53
N PHE A 352 12.95 -4.50 6.22
CA PHE A 352 12.90 -3.19 5.58
C PHE A 352 11.78 -2.33 6.16
N PHE A 353 10.54 -2.84 6.13
CA PHE A 353 9.36 -2.12 6.62
C PHE A 353 9.22 -2.15 8.15
N GLY A 354 9.77 -3.16 8.84
CA GLY A 354 9.64 -3.29 10.30
C GLY A 354 10.76 -2.64 11.11
N ASN A 355 11.98 -2.52 10.58
CA ASN A 355 13.16 -2.12 11.36
C ASN A 355 13.98 -0.98 10.75
N ILE A 356 13.99 -0.86 9.41
CA ILE A 356 14.80 0.13 8.70
C ILE A 356 14.02 1.44 8.53
N LEU A 357 12.81 1.40 7.95
CA LEU A 357 12.03 2.60 7.61
C LEU A 357 11.38 3.33 8.81
N PRO A 358 10.69 2.68 9.78
CA PRO A 358 9.76 3.39 10.68
C PRO A 358 10.37 4.54 11.49
N GLN A 359 11.66 4.46 11.86
CA GLN A 359 12.30 5.51 12.65
C GLN A 359 12.81 6.69 11.81
N GLY A 360 12.87 6.53 10.49
CA GLY A 360 13.55 7.48 9.60
C GLY A 360 14.99 7.73 10.01
N ASP A 361 15.69 6.75 10.59
CA ASP A 361 17.05 6.94 11.08
C ASP A 361 17.99 7.21 9.89
N PRO A 362 18.54 8.43 9.76
CA PRO A 362 19.39 8.79 8.63
C PRO A 362 20.75 8.09 8.69
N ASN A 363 21.02 7.16 9.62
CA ASN A 363 22.18 6.26 9.59
C ASN A 363 21.84 4.86 9.05
N LYS A 364 20.55 4.52 8.92
CA LYS A 364 20.09 3.22 8.40
C LYS A 364 19.71 3.28 6.92
N TYR A 365 19.23 4.43 6.45
CA TYR A 365 18.98 4.69 5.04
C TYR A 365 18.92 6.22 4.81
N GLN A 366 19.30 6.64 3.60
CA GLN A 366 19.08 8.03 3.16
C GLN A 366 18.18 8.10 1.93
N LEU A 367 18.23 7.09 1.07
CA LEU A 367 17.32 6.89 -0.07
C LEU A 367 16.67 5.51 0.08
N ALA A 368 15.35 5.44 -0.01
CA ALA A 368 14.60 4.20 0.07
C ALA A 368 13.73 4.03 -1.17
N GLU A 369 13.90 2.96 -1.94
CA GLU A 369 13.01 2.68 -3.07
C GLU A 369 11.94 1.66 -2.66
N PHE A 370 10.67 2.04 -2.85
CA PHE A 370 9.57 1.10 -2.73
C PHE A 370 8.31 1.61 -3.43
N GLU A 371 7.45 0.64 -3.76
CA GLU A 371 6.12 0.89 -4.29
C GLU A 371 5.23 1.49 -3.22
N GLN A 372 4.56 2.58 -3.56
CA GLN A 372 3.45 3.13 -2.81
C GLN A 372 2.17 2.84 -3.56
N THR A 373 1.15 2.38 -2.83
CA THR A 373 -0.18 2.11 -3.37
C THR A 373 -1.21 2.97 -2.65
N TYR A 374 -2.01 3.70 -3.41
CA TYR A 374 -3.13 4.47 -2.85
C TYR A 374 -4.44 3.67 -2.94
N THR A 375 -5.42 4.07 -2.13
CA THR A 375 -6.80 3.57 -2.20
C THR A 375 -7.56 4.27 -3.32
N TYR A 376 -8.86 4.02 -3.50
CA TYR A 376 -9.64 4.70 -4.55
C TYR A 376 -9.79 6.20 -4.32
N ASP A 377 -9.54 6.63 -3.08
CA ASP A 377 -9.56 8.03 -2.70
C ASP A 377 -8.22 8.70 -3.04
N GLY A 378 -8.29 9.95 -3.50
CA GLY A 378 -7.12 10.75 -3.87
C GLY A 378 -6.51 11.52 -2.70
N ASP A 379 -6.86 11.22 -1.46
CA ASP A 379 -6.21 11.82 -0.29
C ASP A 379 -4.88 11.12 0.03
N ASP A 380 -3.80 11.80 -0.30
CA ASP A 380 -2.42 11.40 -0.02
C ASP A 380 -1.95 11.76 1.39
N SER A 381 -2.85 12.34 2.22
CA SER A 381 -2.49 12.94 3.51
C SER A 381 -1.70 12.01 4.42
N THR A 382 -2.04 10.73 4.40
CA THR A 382 -1.39 9.66 5.18
C THR A 382 0.10 9.52 4.91
N ASN A 383 0.58 9.99 3.76
CA ASN A 383 1.96 9.82 3.31
C ASN A 383 2.76 11.13 3.22
N ILE A 384 2.10 12.29 3.11
CA ILE A 384 2.81 13.56 2.89
C ILE A 384 2.50 14.67 3.90
N GLN A 385 1.47 14.53 4.75
CA GLN A 385 1.19 15.57 5.75
C GLN A 385 2.23 15.56 6.87
N CYS A 386 2.65 16.75 7.30
CA CYS A 386 3.65 16.92 8.35
C CYS A 386 3.30 16.23 9.68
N ASN A 387 2.01 16.06 9.99
CA ASN A 387 1.55 15.38 11.20
C ASN A 387 1.55 13.84 11.08
N GLN A 388 1.84 13.30 9.89
CA GLN A 388 2.01 11.86 9.64
C GLN A 388 3.48 11.45 9.60
N ILE A 389 4.42 12.40 9.72
CA ILE A 389 5.86 12.07 9.81
C ILE A 389 6.08 11.12 10.99
N PRO A 390 6.71 9.94 10.79
CA PRO A 390 6.94 8.98 11.86
C PRO A 390 7.74 9.57 13.03
N THR A 391 7.13 9.54 14.22
CA THR A 391 7.69 10.02 15.49
C THR A 391 7.38 9.03 16.62
N ALA A 392 8.10 9.14 17.74
CA ALA A 392 7.73 8.37 18.93
C ALA A 392 6.29 8.68 19.42
N ALA A 393 5.78 9.89 19.15
CA ALA A 393 4.45 10.32 19.57
C ALA A 393 3.29 9.63 18.79
N ASN A 394 3.53 9.18 17.57
CA ASN A 394 2.55 8.45 16.76
C ASN A 394 2.92 6.97 16.59
N ASN A 395 3.71 6.40 17.51
CA ASN A 395 4.22 5.02 17.44
C ASN A 395 4.98 4.70 16.14
N TYR A 396 5.61 5.71 15.54
CA TYR A 396 6.27 5.59 14.23
C TYR A 396 5.32 5.18 13.09
N GLY A 397 4.02 5.47 13.23
CA GLY A 397 3.03 5.32 12.17
C GLY A 397 3.04 6.51 11.19
N GLY A 398 2.39 6.32 10.04
CA GLY A 398 2.40 7.25 8.90
C GLY A 398 3.47 6.93 7.85
N GLY A 399 3.40 7.63 6.70
CA GLY A 399 4.28 7.45 5.54
C GLY A 399 5.44 8.45 5.46
#